data_AF-A0A3D2K085-F1
#
_entry.id   AF-A0A3D2K085-F1
#
_cell.length_a   1.000
_cell.length_b   1.000
_cell.length_c   1.000
_cell.angle_alpha   90.00
_cell.angle_beta   90.00
_cell.angle_gamma   90.00
#
_symmetry.space_group_name_H-M   'P 1'
#
loop_
_entity.id
_entity.type
_entity.pdbx_description
1 polymer ?
#
loop_
_entity_poly.entity_id
_entity_poly.type
_entity_poly.pdbx_seq_one_letter_code
_entity_poly.pdbx_strand_id
1 'polypeptide(L)'
;TFVSEHIYNPATLAQGSTWDIAFSPDEDQEFIYLADGQNFKISIIDRESMEVLYTFGDGGRQPGLFYAPHSIATDSEGNIYTTETYEGKRVQKFLYQGMRPVTVRDRAPTWPASEL
;
A
#
# COMPACT_ATOMS: atom_id res chain seq x y z
N THR A 1 13.93 13.89 18.60
CA THR A 1 15.07 14.11 17.69
C THR A 1 14.90 13.18 16.49
N PHE A 2 15.44 13.55 15.32
CA PHE A 2 15.42 12.75 14.08
C PHE A 2 16.19 11.42 14.26
N VAL A 3 15.73 10.35 13.60
CA VAL A 3 16.32 9.00 13.69
C VAL A 3 16.89 8.55 12.34
N SER A 4 16.06 8.45 11.30
CA SER A 4 16.46 8.05 9.94
C SER A 4 15.51 8.60 8.87
N GLU A 5 15.97 8.58 7.61
CA GLU A 5 15.19 8.87 6.40
C GLU A 5 15.40 7.71 5.41
N HIS A 6 14.33 7.34 4.69
CA HIS A 6 14.36 6.36 3.62
C HIS A 6 13.60 6.88 2.41
N ILE A 7 14.15 6.64 1.21
CA ILE A 7 13.62 7.14 -0.06
C ILE A 7 13.06 5.96 -0.85
N TYR A 8 11.78 6.02 -1.20
CA TYR A 8 11.10 5.00 -2.00
C TYR A 8 10.76 5.54 -3.39
N ASN A 9 10.91 4.72 -4.43
CA ASN A 9 10.61 5.09 -5.83
C ASN A 9 11.19 6.47 -6.26
N PRO A 10 12.51 6.71 -6.16
CA PRO A 10 13.13 8.01 -6.46
C PRO A 10 13.00 8.44 -7.93
N ALA A 11 12.63 7.51 -8.82
CA ALA A 11 12.38 7.79 -10.24
C ALA A 11 10.94 8.25 -10.53
N THR A 12 10.11 8.46 -9.50
CA THR A 12 8.73 8.95 -9.67
C THR A 12 8.71 10.32 -10.33
N LEU A 13 8.07 10.44 -11.49
CA LEU A 13 8.22 11.59 -12.40
C LEU A 13 7.33 12.80 -12.04
N ALA A 14 6.68 12.81 -10.87
CA ALA A 14 5.72 13.85 -10.50
C ALA A 14 5.74 14.15 -8.98
N GLN A 15 4.59 14.11 -8.27
CA GLN A 15 4.46 14.64 -6.90
C GLN A 15 5.13 13.78 -5.80
N GLY A 16 6.02 12.85 -6.16
CA GLY A 16 6.63 11.89 -5.24
C GLY A 16 5.73 10.69 -4.92
N SER A 17 6.29 9.73 -4.20
CA SER A 17 5.78 8.36 -4.01
C SER A 17 5.31 8.04 -2.59
N THR A 18 5.58 8.91 -1.62
CA THR A 18 5.34 8.62 -0.20
C THR A 18 4.30 9.59 0.37
N TRP A 19 3.02 9.38 0.03
CA TRP A 19 1.96 10.33 0.41
C TRP A 19 1.44 10.11 1.84
N ASP A 20 1.25 8.85 2.25
CA ASP A 20 0.79 8.51 3.60
C ASP A 20 1.24 7.09 4.00
N ILE A 21 1.26 6.81 5.30
CA ILE A 21 1.57 5.49 5.85
C ILE A 21 0.55 5.03 6.89
N ALA A 22 0.39 3.72 7.01
CA ALA A 22 -0.27 3.06 8.13
C ALA A 22 0.63 1.96 8.70
N PHE A 23 0.50 1.69 10.00
CA PHE A 23 1.15 0.53 10.61
C PHE A 23 0.23 -0.69 10.56
N SER A 24 0.85 -1.86 10.48
CA SER A 24 0.20 -3.14 10.79
C SER A 24 -0.31 -3.16 12.24
N PRO A 25 -1.44 -3.85 12.51
CA PRO A 25 -2.09 -3.81 13.82
C PRO A 25 -1.55 -4.84 14.81
N ASP A 26 -0.59 -5.68 14.41
CA ASP A 26 0.10 -6.55 15.34
C ASP A 26 0.87 -5.74 16.40
N GLU A 27 1.15 -6.38 17.53
CA GLU A 27 1.74 -5.70 18.70
C GLU A 27 3.10 -5.06 18.40
N ASP A 28 3.87 -5.66 17.49
CA ASP A 28 5.21 -5.20 17.10
C ASP A 28 5.17 -4.14 15.98
N GLN A 29 4.01 -3.96 15.34
CA GLN A 29 3.82 -3.13 14.15
C GLN A 29 4.85 -3.51 13.07
N GLU A 30 5.01 -4.81 12.80
CA GLU A 30 6.08 -5.38 11.98
C GLU A 30 6.17 -4.75 10.58
N PHE A 31 5.04 -4.29 10.04
CA PHE A 31 4.94 -3.69 8.70
C PHE A 31 4.47 -2.24 8.69
N ILE A 32 4.97 -1.50 7.70
CA ILE A 32 4.46 -0.22 7.22
C ILE A 32 3.73 -0.44 5.89
N TYR A 33 2.54 0.11 5.75
CA TYR A 33 1.82 0.21 4.48
C TYR A 33 1.95 1.63 3.94
N LEU A 34 2.58 1.78 2.79
CA LEU A 34 2.82 3.07 2.15
C LEU A 34 1.87 3.27 0.97
N ALA A 35 1.11 4.37 0.98
CA ALA A 35 0.32 4.81 -0.16
C ALA A 35 1.19 5.59 -1.15
N ASP A 36 1.48 4.97 -2.29
CA ASP A 36 2.14 5.61 -3.43
C ASP A 36 1.10 6.15 -4.40
N GLY A 37 0.70 7.40 -4.13
CA GLY A 37 -0.32 8.10 -4.90
C GLY A 37 0.04 8.29 -6.37
N GLN A 38 1.32 8.49 -6.67
CA GLN A 38 1.75 8.84 -8.01
C GLN A 38 1.97 7.63 -8.91
N ASN A 39 2.40 6.51 -8.33
CA ASN A 39 2.59 5.24 -9.04
C ASN A 39 1.38 4.30 -8.91
N PHE A 40 0.32 4.72 -8.21
CA PHE A 40 -0.92 3.95 -8.04
C PHE A 40 -0.70 2.58 -7.38
N LYS A 41 0.17 2.55 -6.37
CA LYS A 41 0.57 1.33 -5.65
C LYS A 41 0.40 1.52 -4.15
N ILE A 42 0.20 0.40 -3.46
CA ILE A 42 0.44 0.29 -2.03
C ILE A 42 1.67 -0.60 -1.83
N SER A 43 2.63 -0.15 -1.03
CA SER A 43 3.81 -0.93 -0.68
C SER A 43 3.71 -1.44 0.75
N ILE A 44 4.05 -2.71 0.96
CA ILE A 44 4.23 -3.32 2.28
C ILE A 44 5.74 -3.35 2.54
N ILE A 45 6.14 -2.65 3.60
CA ILE A 45 7.53 -2.45 3.99
C ILE A 45 7.74 -3.15 5.33
N ASP A 46 8.82 -3.91 5.43
CA ASP A 46 9.33 -4.41 6.71
C ASP A 46 9.84 -3.23 7.55
N ARG A 47 9.33 -3.06 8.77
CA ARG A 47 9.60 -1.85 9.56
C ARG A 47 11.02 -1.82 10.15
N GLU A 48 11.65 -2.98 10.36
CA GLU A 48 13.01 -3.04 10.92
C GLU A 48 14.06 -2.76 9.86
N SER A 49 14.01 -3.47 8.75
CA SER A 49 14.96 -3.36 7.64
C SER A 49 14.64 -2.20 6.69
N MET A 50 13.40 -1.70 6.72
CA MET A 50 12.86 -0.69 5.81
C MET A 50 12.83 -1.14 4.33
N GLU A 51 12.94 -2.45 4.08
CA GLU A 51 12.83 -3.04 2.75
C GLU A 51 11.37 -3.16 2.29
N VAL A 52 11.11 -2.88 1.01
CA VAL A 52 9.82 -3.16 0.38
C VAL A 52 9.72 -4.67 0.15
N LEU A 53 8.83 -5.33 0.87
CA LEU A 53 8.60 -6.77 0.75
C LEU A 53 7.66 -7.09 -0.41
N TYR A 54 6.63 -6.27 -0.59
CA TYR A 54 5.55 -6.52 -1.54
C TYR A 54 4.87 -5.22 -1.98
N THR A 55 4.37 -5.17 -3.20
CA THR A 55 3.51 -4.10 -3.68
C THR A 55 2.26 -4.67 -4.37
N PHE A 56 1.15 -3.95 -4.24
CA PHE A 56 -0.07 -4.26 -4.97
C PHE A 56 -0.76 -3.00 -5.50
N GLY A 57 -1.60 -3.20 -6.51
CA GLY A 57 -2.30 -2.13 -7.21
C GLY A 57 -1.76 -1.88 -8.60
N ASP A 58 -2.43 -1.00 -9.33
CA ASP A 58 -1.95 -0.36 -10.55
C ASP A 58 -2.89 0.82 -10.87
N GLY A 59 -2.56 1.63 -11.87
CA GLY A 59 -3.43 2.71 -12.33
C GLY A 59 -4.75 2.19 -12.90
N GLY A 60 -5.88 2.66 -12.37
CA GLY A 60 -7.18 2.36 -12.95
C GLY A 60 -8.37 2.58 -12.04
N ARG A 61 -9.54 2.14 -12.51
CA ARG A 61 -10.85 2.38 -11.87
C ARG A 61 -11.55 1.12 -11.38
N GLN A 62 -10.99 -0.05 -11.68
CA GLN A 62 -11.54 -1.32 -11.22
C GLN A 62 -11.19 -1.57 -9.74
N PRO A 63 -11.87 -2.51 -9.06
CA PRO A 63 -11.50 -2.92 -7.70
C PRO A 63 -10.04 -3.38 -7.64
N GLY A 64 -9.30 -2.90 -6.64
CA GLY A 64 -7.88 -3.23 -6.45
C GLY A 64 -6.90 -2.49 -7.36
N LEU A 65 -7.38 -1.74 -8.35
CA LEU A 65 -6.62 -0.67 -9.01
C LEU A 65 -6.78 0.62 -8.22
N PHE A 66 -6.00 1.67 -8.52
CA PHE A 66 -6.05 2.95 -7.83
C PHE A 66 -6.00 4.15 -8.78
N TYR A 67 -6.56 5.27 -8.31
CA TYR A 67 -6.35 6.59 -8.88
C TYR A 67 -5.94 7.54 -7.76
N ALA A 68 -4.65 7.86 -7.68
CA ALA A 68 -4.09 8.74 -6.64
C ALA A 68 -4.49 8.33 -5.20
N PRO A 69 -4.14 7.09 -4.76
CA PRO A 69 -4.36 6.68 -3.38
C PRO A 69 -3.56 7.60 -2.46
N HIS A 70 -4.26 8.29 -1.56
CA HIS A 70 -3.67 9.38 -0.79
C HIS A 70 -3.60 9.12 0.70
N SER A 71 -4.57 8.40 1.25
CA SER A 71 -4.53 8.03 2.66
C SER A 71 -4.79 6.55 2.81
N ILE A 72 -4.20 5.99 3.86
CA ILE A 72 -4.27 4.57 4.17
C ILE A 72 -4.47 4.39 5.68
N ALA A 73 -5.31 3.43 6.07
CA ALA A 73 -5.55 3.09 7.46
C ALA A 73 -5.76 1.59 7.63
N THR A 74 -5.47 1.08 8.81
CA THR A 74 -5.73 -0.31 9.20
C THR A 74 -6.77 -0.37 10.31
N ASP A 75 -7.63 -1.38 10.28
CA ASP A 75 -8.50 -1.71 11.42
C ASP A 75 -7.88 -2.80 12.30
N SER A 76 -8.53 -3.05 13.45
CA SER A 76 -8.09 -4.06 14.42
C SER A 76 -8.15 -5.51 13.89
N GLU A 77 -8.78 -5.73 12.74
CA GLU A 77 -8.81 -7.04 12.06
C GLU A 77 -7.71 -7.15 10.99
N GLY A 78 -6.87 -6.11 10.81
CA GLY A 78 -5.82 -6.05 9.81
C GLY A 78 -6.28 -5.66 8.42
N ASN A 79 -7.55 -5.31 8.23
CA ASN A 79 -8.01 -4.86 6.93
C ASN A 79 -7.40 -3.49 6.60
N ILE A 80 -7.07 -3.29 5.33
CA ILE A 80 -6.53 -2.02 4.82
C ILE A 80 -7.65 -1.22 4.17
N TYR A 81 -7.70 0.07 4.46
CA TYR A 81 -8.60 1.03 3.84
C TYR A 81 -7.77 2.09 3.13
N THR A 82 -8.11 2.38 1.89
CA THR A 82 -7.47 3.44 1.12
C THR A 82 -8.49 4.46 0.69
N THR A 83 -8.14 5.75 0.71
CA THR A 83 -8.93 6.81 0.08
C THR A 83 -8.19 7.42 -1.09
N GLU A 84 -8.92 7.75 -2.14
CA GLU A 84 -8.35 8.27 -3.38
C GLU A 84 -8.74 9.73 -3.61
N THR A 85 -7.76 10.57 -3.98
CA THR A 85 -7.98 12.01 -4.25
C THR A 85 -8.27 12.28 -5.74
N TYR A 86 -8.40 13.57 -6.08
CA TYR A 86 -8.72 14.03 -7.43
C TYR A 86 -10.03 13.41 -7.94
N GLU A 87 -9.94 12.66 -9.03
CA GLU A 87 -11.09 11.98 -9.62
C GLU A 87 -11.27 10.56 -9.07
N GLY A 88 -10.40 10.08 -8.19
CA GLY A 88 -10.48 8.80 -7.48
C GLY A 88 -11.78 8.64 -6.71
N LYS A 89 -12.05 9.59 -5.80
CA LYS A 89 -13.35 9.82 -5.13
C LYS A 89 -13.98 8.58 -4.51
N ARG A 90 -13.16 7.63 -4.06
CA ARG A 90 -13.62 6.37 -3.48
C ARG A 90 -12.79 5.94 -2.29
N VAL A 91 -13.42 5.07 -1.51
CA VAL A 91 -12.79 4.28 -0.46
C VAL A 91 -12.77 2.83 -0.93
N GLN A 92 -11.64 2.15 -0.76
CA GLN A 92 -11.54 0.70 -0.97
C GLN A 92 -11.13 0.02 0.34
N LYS A 93 -11.77 -1.13 0.63
CA LYS A 93 -11.43 -2.01 1.76
C LYS A 93 -10.77 -3.28 1.20
N PHE A 94 -9.63 -3.65 1.74
CA PHE A 94 -8.91 -4.88 1.44
C PHE A 94 -8.93 -5.78 2.67
N LEU A 95 -9.45 -7.00 2.49
CA LEU A 95 -9.52 -7.97 3.57
C LEU A 95 -8.13 -8.51 3.90
N TYR A 96 -7.83 -8.60 5.19
CA TYR A 96 -6.67 -9.33 5.66
C TYR A 96 -6.91 -10.84 5.47
N GLN A 97 -6.00 -11.50 4.75
CA GLN A 97 -6.09 -12.93 4.45
C GLN A 97 -5.05 -13.78 5.22
N GLY A 98 -4.44 -13.19 6.25
CA GLY A 98 -3.32 -13.79 6.99
C GLY A 98 -1.96 -13.53 6.35
N MET A 99 -0.91 -13.71 7.14
CA MET A 99 0.48 -13.68 6.65
C MET A 99 0.76 -14.86 5.71
N ARG A 100 1.42 -14.58 4.59
CA ARG A 100 1.84 -15.59 3.62
C ARG A 100 3.23 -15.27 3.09
N PRO A 101 4.04 -16.28 2.74
CA PRO A 101 5.32 -16.05 2.06
C PRO A 101 5.12 -15.27 0.76
N VAL A 102 5.93 -14.25 0.53
CA VAL A 102 5.94 -13.51 -0.74
C VAL A 102 6.58 -14.39 -1.82
N THR A 103 5.78 -14.83 -2.80
CA THR A 103 6.27 -15.55 -3.98
C THR A 103 6.47 -14.63 -5.20
N VAL A 104 5.78 -13.49 -5.21
CA VAL A 104 5.85 -12.46 -6.26
C VAL A 104 5.86 -11.10 -5.56
N ARG A 105 6.81 -10.23 -5.90
CA ARG A 105 7.02 -8.94 -5.20
C ARG A 105 6.11 -7.81 -5.68
N ASP A 106 5.65 -7.83 -6.92
CA ASP A 106 4.73 -6.82 -7.48
C ASP A 106 3.54 -7.53 -8.14
N ARG A 107 2.32 -7.22 -7.69
CA ARG A 107 1.10 -7.82 -8.21
C ARG A 107 0.13 -6.74 -8.70
N ALA A 108 -0.24 -6.84 -9.97
CA ALA A 108 -1.39 -6.15 -10.55
C ALA A 108 -2.70 -6.63 -9.87
N PRO A 109 -3.88 -6.02 -10.12
CA PRO A 109 -4.98 -6.03 -9.16
C PRO A 109 -5.42 -7.43 -8.78
N THR A 110 -5.77 -7.60 -7.52
CA THR A 110 -6.25 -8.86 -6.92
C THR A 110 -7.68 -9.22 -7.34
N TRP A 111 -8.14 -8.72 -8.49
CA TRP A 111 -9.50 -8.86 -9.02
C TRP A 111 -9.50 -9.39 -10.47
N PRO A 112 -10.43 -10.31 -10.84
CA PRO A 112 -11.45 -10.91 -9.98
C PRO A 112 -10.88 -11.90 -8.96
N ALA A 113 -11.50 -11.92 -7.76
CA ALA A 113 -11.10 -12.78 -6.66
C ALA A 113 -11.14 -14.29 -7.00
N SER A 114 -11.76 -14.66 -8.13
CA SER A 114 -11.77 -16.03 -8.67
C SER A 114 -10.42 -16.52 -9.19
N GLU A 115 -9.41 -15.65 -9.26
CA GLU A 115 -8.06 -15.98 -9.76
C GLU A 115 -6.99 -15.98 -8.63
N LEU A 116 -7.42 -16.02 -7.36
CA LEU A 116 -6.56 -16.11 -6.17
C LEU A 116 -6.53 -17.52 -5.56
#